data_AF-A0A7K2WK00-F1
#
_entry.id   AF-A0A7K2WK00-F1
#
_cell.length_a   1.000
_cell.length_b   1.000
_cell.length_c   1.000
_cell.angle_alpha   90.00
_cell.angle_beta   90.00
_cell.angle_gamma   90.00
#
_symmetry.space_group_name_H-M   'P 1'
#
loop_
_entity.id
_entity.type
_entity.pdbx_description
1 polymer ?
#
loop_
_entity_poly.entity_id
_entity_poly.type
_entity_poly.pdbx_seq_one_letter_code
_entity_poly.pdbx_strand_id
1 'polypeptide(L)' 'MKAHDGMYIGGHWRPAAGTDTIAVVNPTDEQVIATVPAGTAEDVDAA' A
#
# COMPACT_ATOMS: atom_id res chain seq x y z
N MET A 1 0.75 -13.96 -6.60
CA MET A 1 0.56 -12.73 -5.82
C MET A 1 1.31 -11.62 -6.55
N LYS A 2 0.64 -10.54 -7.00
CA LYS A 2 1.35 -9.33 -7.44
C LYS A 2 1.48 -8.44 -6.22
N ALA A 3 2.71 -8.13 -5.86
CA ALA A 3 3.03 -7.33 -4.69
C ALA A 3 2.75 -5.85 -5.05
N HIS A 4 1.89 -5.19 -4.26
CA HIS A 4 1.54 -3.78 -4.43
C HIS A 4 2.41 -2.97 -3.48
N ASP A 5 3.69 -2.87 -3.78
CA ASP A 5 4.71 -2.44 -2.81
C ASP A 5 4.98 -0.94 -2.84
N GLY A 6 4.35 -0.24 -3.78
CA GLY A 6 4.55 1.18 -4.01
C GLY A 6 3.24 1.96 -4.00
N MET A 7 3.36 3.26 -3.83
CA MET A 7 2.27 4.23 -3.96
C MET A 7 2.38 4.94 -5.31
N TYR A 8 1.23 5.25 -5.90
CA TYR A 8 1.17 6.03 -7.13
C TYR A 8 1.00 7.51 -6.79
N ILE A 9 2.09 8.26 -6.90
CA ILE A 9 2.16 9.65 -6.44
C ILE A 9 2.84 10.50 -7.52
N GLY A 10 2.24 11.64 -7.87
CA GLY A 10 2.77 12.53 -8.91
C GLY A 10 2.87 11.89 -10.30
N GLY A 11 2.01 10.92 -10.63
CA GLY A 11 2.02 10.24 -11.94
C GLY A 11 3.00 9.07 -12.08
N HIS A 12 3.64 8.66 -10.98
CA HIS A 12 4.63 7.57 -10.98
C HIS A 12 4.42 6.61 -9.80
N TRP A 13 4.76 5.34 -10.01
CA TRP A 13 4.89 4.38 -8.91
C TRP A 13 6.21 4.60 -8.19
N ARG A 14 6.17 4.76 -6.88
CA ARG A 14 7.35 4.91 -6.01
C ARG A 14 7.17 4.14 -4.70
N PRO A 15 8.25 3.78 -3.98
CA PRO A 15 8.12 3.22 -2.64
C PRO A 15 7.35 4.17 -1.72
N ALA A 16 6.56 3.62 -0.78
CA ALA A 16 6.00 4.41 0.31
C ALA A 16 7.12 4.93 1.22
N ALA A 17 6.90 6.05 1.89
CA ALA A 17 7.86 6.60 2.85
C ALA A 17 8.04 5.69 4.08
N GLY A 18 6.97 5.03 4.52
CA GLY A 18 6.98 4.06 5.62
C GLY A 18 7.19 2.61 5.17
N THR A 19 7.53 1.74 6.14
CA THR A 19 7.67 0.28 5.93
C THR A 19 6.46 -0.53 6.38
N ASP A 20 5.51 0.11 7.07
CA ASP A 20 4.32 -0.56 7.57
C ASP A 20 3.37 -0.92 6.42
N THR A 21 2.61 -2.00 6.59
CA THR A 21 1.68 -2.51 5.58
C THR A 21 0.32 -2.82 6.17
N ILE A 22 -0.70 -2.79 5.32
CA ILE A 22 -2.09 -3.12 5.65
C ILE A 22 -2.46 -4.39 4.89
N ALA A 23 -2.98 -5.38 5.60
CA ALA A 23 -3.49 -6.60 5.00
C ALA A 23 -4.83 -6.33 4.29
N VAL A 24 -4.94 -6.77 3.04
CA VAL A 24 -6.19 -6.80 2.30
C VAL A 24 -6.83 -8.16 2.51
N VAL A 25 -7.99 -8.18 3.16
CA VAL A 25 -8.69 -9.39 3.57
C VAL A 25 -9.88 -9.64 2.65
N ASN A 26 -10.04 -10.88 2.19
CA ASN A 26 -11.22 -11.33 1.47
C ASN A 26 -12.43 -11.35 2.42
N PRO A 27 -13.51 -10.61 2.13
CA PRO A 27 -14.68 -10.58 3.00
C PRO A 27 -15.48 -11.89 3.03
N THR A 28 -15.21 -12.83 2.12
CA THR A 28 -15.96 -14.09 2.01
C THR A 28 -15.48 -15.16 3.00
N ASP A 29 -14.16 -15.23 3.23
CA ASP A 29 -13.51 -16.30 3.99
C ASP A 29 -12.39 -15.80 4.93
N GLU A 30 -12.27 -14.48 5.07
CA GLU A 30 -11.29 -13.79 5.91
C GLU A 30 -9.81 -14.08 5.57
N GLN A 31 -9.53 -14.67 4.41
CA GLN A 31 -8.15 -14.89 3.97
C GLN A 31 -7.47 -13.59 3.52
N VAL A 32 -6.19 -13.44 3.85
CA VAL A 32 -5.36 -12.34 3.32
C VAL A 32 -5.04 -12.61 1.86
N ILE A 33 -5.44 -11.69 0.99
CA ILE A 33 -5.27 -11.80 -0.47
C ILE A 33 -4.22 -10.84 -1.04
N ALA A 34 -3.80 -9.82 -0.29
CA ALA A 34 -2.71 -8.91 -0.65
C ALA A 34 -2.23 -8.12 0.57
N THR A 35 -1.14 -7.37 0.39
CA THR A 35 -0.65 -6.34 1.31
C THR A 35 -0.41 -5.06 0.52
N VAL A 36 -0.74 -3.91 1.12
CA VAL A 36 -0.45 -2.57 0.56
C VAL A 36 0.32 -1.74 1.60
N PRO A 37 1.09 -0.72 1.21
CA PRO A 37 1.83 0.09 2.16
C PRO A 37 0.86 0.96 2.97
N ALA A 38 1.13 1.13 4.26
CA ALA A 38 0.42 2.06 5.12
C ALA A 38 0.95 3.48 4.85
N GLY A 39 0.10 4.36 4.31
CA GLY A 39 0.51 5.73 3.98
C GLY A 39 0.87 6.56 5.22
N THR A 40 1.93 7.35 5.09
CA THR A 40 2.35 8.30 6.13
C THR A 40 1.95 9.73 5.75
N ALA A 41 2.14 10.68 6.66
CA ALA A 41 1.96 12.10 6.36
C ALA A 41 2.93 12.58 5.25
N GLU A 42 4.13 12.02 5.17
CA GLU A 42 5.12 12.36 4.14
C GLU A 42 4.66 11.92 2.75
N ASP A 43 3.97 10.76 2.65
CA ASP A 43 3.36 10.33 1.41
C ASP A 43 2.24 11.28 0.96
N VAL A 44 1.48 11.83 1.92
CA VAL A 44 0.43 12.84 1.67
C VAL A 44 1.03 14.16 1.21
N ASP A 45 2.08 14.65 1.88
CA ASP A 45 2.72 15.92 1.55
C ASP A 45 3.34 15.92 0.14
N ALA A 46 3.71 14.75 -0.35
CA ALA A 46 4.37 14.58 -1.64
C ALA A 46 3.40 14.22 -2.79
N ALA A 47 2.09 14.23 -2.56
CA ALA A 47 1.03 13.92 -3.53
C ALA A 47 0.34 15.16 -4.12
#